data_AF-A0A6V8SG47-F1
#
_entry.id   AF-A0A6V8SG47-F1
#
_cell.length_a   1.000
_cell.length_b   1.000
_cell.length_c   1.000
_cell.angle_alpha   90.00
_cell.angle_beta   90.00
_cell.angle_gamma   90.00
#
_symmetry.space_group_name_H-M   'P 1'
#
loop_
_entity.id
_entity.type
_entity.pdbx_description
1 polymer ?
#
loop_
_entity_poly.entity_id
_entity_poly.type
_entity_poly.pdbx_seq_one_letter_code
_entity_poly.pdbx_strand_id
1 'polypeptide(L)'
;MIEYKFDTQLLIEGENLSEDEINEYITQNIEGDCLLAVGDDELIKIHFHTNTPWKVLEYCASLGDIHDVVIENMERQANGLKG
;
A
#
# COMPACT_ATOMS: atom_id res chain seq x y z
N MET A 1 -19.78 7.37 3.43
CA MET A 1 -18.71 7.49 4.45
C MET A 1 -17.60 6.58 3.97
N ILE A 2 -16.36 7.05 3.93
CA ILE A 2 -15.22 6.23 3.51
C ILE A 2 -14.92 5.24 4.64
N GLU A 3 -14.94 3.94 4.35
CA GLU A 3 -14.70 2.88 5.33
C GLU A 3 -13.21 2.79 5.71
N TYR A 4 -12.33 2.80 4.71
CA TYR A 4 -10.87 2.82 4.86
C TYR A 4 -10.30 4.18 4.52
N LYS A 5 -9.84 4.93 5.52
CA LYS A 5 -9.59 6.36 5.40
C LYS A 5 -8.27 6.74 4.75
N PHE A 6 -7.28 5.86 4.84
CA PHE A 6 -5.94 6.17 4.36
C PHE A 6 -5.66 5.45 3.06
N ASP A 7 -5.32 6.22 2.04
CA ASP A 7 -4.67 5.71 0.85
C ASP A 7 -3.17 5.55 1.14
N THR A 8 -2.67 4.32 1.01
CA THR A 8 -1.27 3.94 1.24
C THR A 8 -0.65 3.56 -0.08
N GLN A 9 0.29 4.37 -0.55
CA GLN A 9 1.04 4.12 -1.77
C GLN A 9 2.53 4.05 -1.46
N LEU A 10 3.24 3.12 -2.10
CA LEU A 10 4.69 3.01 -2.00
C LEU A 10 5.25 2.22 -3.19
N LEU A 11 6.55 2.33 -3.39
CA LEU A 11 7.34 1.46 -4.25
C LEU A 11 8.13 0.47 -3.41
N ILE A 12 8.28 -0.76 -3.90
CA ILE A 12 9.14 -1.82 -3.36
C ILE A 12 10.15 -2.15 -4.44
N GLU A 13 11.44 -1.89 -4.19
CA GLU A 13 12.55 -2.32 -5.04
C GLU A 13 13.25 -3.52 -4.39
N GLY A 14 13.46 -4.60 -5.16
CA GLY A 14 13.97 -5.85 -4.62
C GLY A 14 14.36 -6.85 -5.71
N GLU A 15 14.46 -8.12 -5.35
CA GLU A 15 14.73 -9.22 -6.27
C GLU A 15 13.70 -10.33 -6.07
N ASN A 16 13.21 -10.92 -7.17
CA ASN A 16 12.20 -12.00 -7.16
C ASN A 16 10.88 -11.59 -6.50
N LEU A 17 10.45 -10.35 -6.71
CA LEU A 17 9.15 -9.89 -6.25
C LEU A 17 8.02 -10.61 -7.02
N SER A 18 6.89 -10.81 -6.35
CA SER A 18 5.72 -11.47 -6.93
C SER A 18 4.45 -10.67 -6.62
N GLU A 19 3.83 -10.12 -7.65
CA GLU A 19 2.55 -9.42 -7.53
C GLU A 19 1.47 -10.31 -6.90
N ASP A 20 1.42 -11.58 -7.28
CA ASP A 20 0.43 -12.53 -6.78
C ASP A 20 0.61 -12.81 -5.29
N GLU A 21 1.85 -13.03 -4.83
CA GLU A 21 2.14 -13.27 -3.40
C GLU A 21 1.86 -12.05 -2.54
N ILE A 22 2.19 -10.85 -3.05
CA ILE A 22 1.91 -9.59 -2.37
C ILE A 22 0.40 -9.33 -2.29
N ASN A 23 -0.32 -9.53 -3.40
CA ASN A 23 -1.77 -9.41 -3.43
C ASN A 23 -2.42 -10.37 -2.42
N GLU A 24 -2.01 -11.63 -2.42
CA GLU A 24 -2.54 -12.64 -1.52
C GLU A 24 -2.27 -12.29 -0.05
N TYR A 25 -1.03 -11.91 0.29
CA TYR A 25 -0.68 -11.56 1.66
C TYR A 25 -1.48 -10.37 2.16
N ILE A 26 -1.51 -9.26 1.41
CA ILE A 26 -2.20 -8.04 1.86
C ILE A 26 -3.68 -8.33 2.04
N THR A 27 -4.33 -8.98 1.07
CA THR A 27 -5.78 -9.26 1.13
C THR A 27 -6.17 -10.21 2.27
N GLN A 28 -5.28 -11.14 2.65
CA GLN A 28 -5.55 -12.09 3.74
C GLN A 28 -5.22 -11.54 5.14
N ASN A 29 -4.28 -10.60 5.25
CA ASN A 29 -3.71 -10.19 6.55
C ASN A 29 -3.99 -8.74 6.93
N ILE A 30 -4.38 -7.89 5.98
CA ILE A 30 -4.60 -6.46 6.20
C ILE A 30 -6.00 -6.08 5.74
N GLU A 31 -6.80 -5.58 6.67
CA GLU A 31 -8.15 -5.12 6.39
C GLU A 31 -8.11 -3.84 5.54
N GLY A 32 -8.82 -3.84 4.42
CA GLY A 32 -8.79 -2.74 3.46
C GLY A 32 -9.52 -3.05 2.17
N ASP A 33 -9.44 -2.12 1.22
CA ASP A 33 -9.98 -2.27 -0.12
C ASP A 33 -9.08 -1.65 -1.20
N CYS A 34 -9.48 -1.82 -2.47
CA CYS A 34 -8.84 -1.22 -3.63
C CYS A 34 -7.33 -1.51 -3.75
N LEU A 35 -6.90 -2.74 -3.46
CA LEU A 35 -5.52 -3.15 -3.65
C LEU A 35 -5.14 -3.13 -5.13
N LEU A 36 -4.02 -2.48 -5.43
CA LEU A 36 -3.26 -2.64 -6.66
C LEU A 36 -1.81 -2.93 -6.27
N ALA A 37 -1.29 -4.07 -6.70
CA ALA A 37 0.14 -4.38 -6.70
C ALA A 37 0.53 -4.68 -8.15
N VAL A 38 1.32 -3.79 -8.75
CA VAL A 38 1.65 -3.83 -10.19
C VAL A 38 3.13 -3.51 -10.41
N GLY A 39 3.78 -4.18 -11.34
CA GLY A 39 5.21 -4.01 -11.61
C GLY A 39 5.83 -5.22 -12.29
N ASP A 40 7.02 -5.58 -11.82
CA ASP A 40 7.75 -6.78 -12.23
C ASP A 40 8.51 -7.37 -11.02
N ASP A 41 9.46 -8.27 -11.28
CA ASP A 41 10.22 -8.98 -10.25
C ASP A 41 11.31 -8.12 -9.58
N GLU A 42 11.56 -6.90 -10.08
CA GLU A 42 12.54 -5.96 -9.52
C GLU A 42 11.88 -4.74 -8.86
N LEU A 43 10.73 -4.29 -9.36
CA LEU A 43 10.03 -3.12 -8.84
C LEU A 43 8.51 -3.30 -8.84
N ILE A 44 7.87 -3.17 -7.67
CA ILE A 44 6.41 -3.21 -7.53
C ILE A 44 5.88 -1.93 -6.90
N LYS A 45 4.83 -1.38 -7.51
CA LYS A 45 4.03 -0.29 -6.95
C LYS A 45 2.82 -0.83 -6.22
N ILE A 46 2.62 -0.34 -5.00
CA ILE A 46 1.45 -0.62 -4.16
C ILE A 46 0.53 0.59 -4.11
N HIS A 47 -0.77 0.35 -4.19
CA HIS A 47 -1.86 1.25 -3.80
C HIS A 47 -2.85 0.44 -2.98
N PHE A 48 -3.16 0.87 -1.76
CA PHE A 48 -4.13 0.17 -0.92
C PHE A 48 -4.82 1.12 0.06
N HIS A 49 -6.14 1.00 0.19
CA HIS A 49 -6.86 1.74 1.21
C HIS A 49 -6.97 0.90 2.48
N THR A 50 -6.52 1.43 3.60
CA THR A 50 -6.62 0.75 4.90
C THR A 50 -6.73 1.75 6.04
N ASN A 51 -7.18 1.29 7.21
CA ASN A 51 -7.08 2.06 8.45
C ASN A 51 -5.78 1.76 9.22
N THR A 52 -4.95 0.83 8.72
CA THR A 52 -3.68 0.41 9.34
C THR A 52 -2.50 0.51 8.35
N PRO A 53 -2.16 1.71 7.83
CA PRO A 53 -1.10 1.87 6.83
C PRO A 53 0.27 1.31 7.28
N TRP A 54 0.56 1.34 8.58
CA TRP A 54 1.81 0.79 9.13
C TRP A 54 2.00 -0.70 8.89
N LYS A 55 0.93 -1.49 8.75
CA LYS A 55 1.04 -2.93 8.42
C LYS A 55 1.48 -3.16 6.98
N VAL A 56 1.02 -2.29 6.06
CA VAL A 56 1.45 -2.33 4.66
C VAL A 56 2.93 -1.98 4.59
N LEU A 57 3.36 -0.91 5.28
CA LEU A 57 4.76 -0.53 5.36
C LEU A 57 5.65 -1.64 5.95
N GLU A 58 5.22 -2.24 7.06
CA GLU A 58 5.94 -3.32 7.73
C GLU A 58 6.15 -4.52 6.80
N TYR A 59 5.09 -4.95 6.11
CA TYR A 59 5.16 -6.05 5.16
C TYR A 59 6.06 -5.71 3.97
N CYS A 60 5.83 -4.58 3.31
CA CYS A 60 6.60 -4.18 2.12
C CYS A 60 8.09 -4.00 2.43
N ALA A 61 8.44 -3.43 3.59
CA ALA A 61 9.82 -3.29 4.04
C ALA A 61 10.51 -4.63 4.38
N SER A 62 9.74 -5.72 4.54
CA SER A 62 10.30 -7.06 4.70
C SER A 62 10.69 -7.72 3.37
N LEU A 63 10.20 -7.20 2.24
CA LEU A 63 10.42 -7.75 0.90
C LEU A 63 11.57 -7.08 0.16
N GLY A 64 11.83 -5.79 0.43
CA GLY A 64 12.82 -5.00 -0.29
C GLY A 64 12.97 -3.59 0.28
N ASP A 65 13.68 -2.74 -0.46
CA ASP A 65 13.79 -1.32 -0.12
C ASP A 65 12.50 -0.58 -0.49
N ILE A 66 11.92 0.15 0.45
CA ILE A 66 10.69 0.91 0.21
C ILE A 66 10.97 2.40 0.05
N HIS A 67 10.40 3.00 -0.98
CA HIS A 67 10.55 4.43 -1.25
C HIS A 67 9.29 5.03 -1.88
N ASP A 68 9.30 6.35 -2.06
CA ASP A 68 8.16 7.15 -2.55
C ASP A 68 6.85 6.88 -1.78
N VAL A 69 6.97 6.74 -0.46
CA VAL A 69 5.86 6.43 0.44
C VAL A 69 4.92 7.64 0.59
N VAL A 70 3.65 7.42 0.29
CA VAL A 70 2.54 8.37 0.50
C VAL A 70 1.48 7.71 1.38
N ILE A 71 1.12 8.39 2.47
CA ILE A 71 -0.06 8.06 3.28
C ILE A 71 -0.95 9.28 3.30
N GLU A 72 -2.13 9.19 2.69
CA GLU A 72 -3.04 10.31 2.56
C GLU A 72 -4.40 9.99 3.18
N ASN A 73 -4.88 10.88 4.06
CA ASN A 73 -6.24 10.78 4.57
C ASN A 73 -7.22 11.29 3.50
N MET A 74 -7.89 10.36 2.81
CA MET A 74 -8.79 10.65 1.69
C MET A 74 -9.98 11.52 2.09
N GLU A 75 -10.46 11.41 3.34
CA GLU A 75 -11.53 12.25 3.85
C GLU A 75 -11.07 13.71 4.00
N ARG A 76 -9.85 13.93 4.49
CA ARG A 76 -9.27 15.29 4.58
C ARG A 76 -8.99 15.86 3.20
N GLN A 77 -8.41 15.06 2.31
CA GLN A 77 -8.15 15.43 0.92
C GLN A 77 -9.44 15.89 0.21
N ALA A 78 -10.52 15.10 0.31
CA ALA A 78 -11.82 15.45 -0.27
C ALA A 78 -12.41 16.75 0.28
N ASN A 79 -12.08 17.09 1.53
CA ASN A 79 -12.48 18.34 2.17
C ASN A 79 -11.50 19.52 1.93
N GLY A 80 -10.47 19.33 1.10
CA GLY A 80 -9.46 20.36 0.83
C GLY A 80 -8.59 20.68 2.05
N LEU A 81 -8.57 19.80 3.06
CA LEU A 81 -7.73 19.94 4.24
C LEU A 81 -6.35 19.37 3.94
N LYS A 82 -5.31 20.06 4.42
CA LYS A 82 -3.94 19.53 4.39
C LYS A 82 -3.83 18.33 5.32
N GLY A 83 -2.93 17.40 5.00
CA GLY A 83 -2.50 16.22 5.77
C GLY A 83 -3.07 16.11 7.18
#